data_AF-B9J5X5-F1
#
_entry.id   AF-B9J5X5-F1
#
_cell.length_a   1.000
_cell.length_b   1.000
_cell.length_c   1.000
_cell.angle_alpha   90.00
_cell.angle_beta   90.00
_cell.angle_gamma   90.00
#
_symmetry.space_group_name_H-M   'P 1'
#
loop_
_entity.id
_entity.type
_entity.pdbx_description
1 polymer ?
#
loop_
_entity_poly.entity_id
_entity_poly.type
_entity_poly.pdbx_seq_one_letter_code
_entity_poly.pdbx_strand_id
1 'polypeptide(L)' 'METNEFKVTPEKLKGKTVEDLAITTDAVVIKFTDGTFLDIYLDESGKTLKASTNKLEC' A
#
# COMPACT_ATOMS: atom_id res chain seq x y z
N MET A 1 -18.02 -3.02 15.57
CA MET A 1 -17.63 -3.78 14.36
C MET A 1 -16.13 -3.83 14.38
N GLU A 2 -15.59 -5.04 14.47
CA GLU A 2 -14.18 -5.30 14.73
C GLU A 2 -13.31 -4.68 13.64
N THR A 3 -12.35 -3.85 14.05
CA THR A 3 -11.33 -3.25 13.20
C THR A 3 -10.34 -4.35 12.80
N ASN A 4 -10.76 -5.23 11.88
CA ASN A 4 -9.90 -6.32 11.44
C ASN A 4 -8.58 -5.77 10.87
N GLU A 5 -7.50 -6.27 11.46
CA GLU A 5 -6.12 -5.84 11.33
C GLU A 5 -5.53 -6.13 9.94
N PHE A 6 -5.99 -5.44 8.90
CA PHE A 6 -5.38 -5.55 7.57
C PHE A 6 -4.09 -4.72 7.44
N LYS A 7 -3.22 -4.78 8.45
CA LYS A 7 -1.88 -4.18 8.36
C LYS A 7 -0.97 -5.15 7.61
N VAL A 8 -0.83 -4.97 6.29
CA VAL A 8 0.15 -5.74 5.51
C VAL A 8 1.53 -5.14 5.74
N THR A 9 2.40 -5.85 6.44
CA THR A 9 3.75 -5.33 6.67
C THR A 9 4.62 -5.52 5.41
N PRO A 10 5.61 -4.65 5.15
CA PRO A 10 6.46 -4.74 3.96
C PRO A 10 7.12 -6.12 3.75
N GLU A 11 7.40 -6.86 4.82
CA GLU A 11 7.98 -8.21 4.75
C GLU A 11 7.05 -9.20 4.04
N LYS A 12 5.73 -9.02 4.17
CA LYS A 12 4.72 -9.86 3.52
C LYS A 12 4.58 -9.57 2.03
N LEU A 13 5.20 -8.51 1.51
CA LEU A 13 5.16 -8.14 0.09
C LEU A 13 6.32 -8.73 -0.73
N LYS A 14 7.35 -9.31 -0.06
CA LYS A 14 8.52 -9.89 -0.73
C LYS A 14 8.11 -11.03 -1.66
N GLY A 15 8.56 -10.96 -2.91
CA GLY A 15 8.28 -11.98 -3.93
C GLY A 15 6.86 -11.92 -4.53
N LYS A 16 6.02 -10.95 -4.14
CA LYS A 16 4.73 -10.74 -4.80
C LYS A 16 4.91 -10.13 -6.19
N THR A 17 4.00 -10.49 -7.10
CA THR A 17 3.95 -9.94 -8.45
C THR A 17 3.17 -8.64 -8.46
N VAL A 18 3.76 -7.59 -9.05
CA VAL A 18 3.08 -6.33 -9.31
C VAL A 18 2.16 -6.51 -10.51
N GLU A 19 0.91 -6.11 -10.35
CA GLU A 19 -0.08 -6.06 -11.43
C GLU A 19 -0.08 -4.69 -12.12
N ASP A 20 -0.03 -3.61 -11.33
CA ASP A 20 -0.08 -2.25 -11.85
C ASP A 20 0.63 -1.24 -10.91
N LEU A 21 0.96 -0.06 -11.45
CA LEU A 21 1.60 1.04 -10.72
C LEU A 21 1.05 2.39 -11.19
N ALA A 22 0.64 3.21 -10.21
CA ALA A 22 0.21 4.58 -10.44
C ALA A 22 1.12 5.57 -9.69
N ILE A 23 1.59 6.59 -10.40
CA ILE A 23 2.32 7.73 -9.81
C ILE A 23 1.41 8.93 -9.89
N THR A 24 1.05 9.48 -8.74
CA THR A 24 0.20 10.66 -8.61
C THR A 24 1.00 11.83 -8.06
N THR A 25 0.36 12.98 -7.92
CA THR A 25 0.94 14.15 -7.25
C THR A 25 1.32 13.89 -5.79
N ASP A 26 0.59 12.98 -5.13
CA ASP A 26 0.63 12.84 -3.67
C ASP A 26 1.19 11.49 -3.21
N ALA A 27 1.15 10.47 -4.07
CA ALA A 27 1.56 9.12 -3.73
C ALA A 27 2.01 8.29 -4.94
N VAL A 28 2.81 7.27 -4.66
CA VAL A 28 3.02 6.12 -5.54
C VAL A 28 2.19 4.96 -5.00
N VAL A 29 1.34 4.39 -5.84
CA VAL A 29 0.46 3.27 -5.48
C VAL A 29 0.85 2.06 -6.31
N ILE A 30 1.13 0.95 -5.62
CA ILE A 30 1.49 -0.34 -6.24
C ILE A 30 0.35 -1.32 -5.99
N LYS A 31 -0.22 -1.85 -7.07
CA LYS A 31 -1.22 -2.93 -7.01
C LYS A 31 -0.53 -4.26 -7.25
N PHE A 32 -0.71 -5.21 -6.33
CA PHE A 32 -0.25 -6.58 -6.48
C PHE A 32 -1.36 -7.46 -7.07
N THR A 33 -0.98 -8.54 -7.74
CA THR A 33 -1.92 -9.47 -8.40
C THR A 33 -2.91 -10.16 -7.46
N ASP A 34 -2.67 -10.12 -6.15
CA ASP A 34 -3.55 -10.69 -5.12
C ASP A 34 -4.53 -9.68 -4.50
N GLY A 35 -4.66 -8.50 -5.12
CA GLY A 35 -5.53 -7.42 -4.64
C GLY A 35 -4.98 -6.64 -3.44
N THR A 36 -3.71 -6.85 -3.07
CA THR A 36 -3.02 -5.99 -2.11
C THR A 36 -2.60 -4.68 -2.78
N PHE A 37 -2.69 -3.59 -2.04
CA PHE A 37 -2.20 -2.27 -2.42
C PHE A 37 -1.12 -1.82 -1.45
N LEU A 38 -0.10 -1.13 -1.97
CA LEU A 38 0.94 -0.44 -1.21
C LEU A 38 0.98 1.02 -1.66
N ASP A 39 0.64 1.92 -0.74
CA ASP A 39 0.75 3.37 -0.93
C ASP A 39 2.04 3.87 -0.30
N ILE A 40 2.83 4.60 -1.07
CA ILE A 40 4.05 5.28 -0.61
C ILE A 40 3.81 6.78 -0.80
N TYR A 41 3.79 7.52 0.32
CA TYR A 41 3.39 8.93 0.34
C TYR A 41 4.17 9.69 1.40
N LEU A 42 4.20 11.01 1.31
CA LEU A 42 4.71 11.86 2.38
C LEU A 42 3.60 12.08 3.42
N ASP A 43 3.96 12.14 4.70
CA ASP A 43 3.04 12.58 5.73
C ASP A 43 2.49 14.00 5.46
N GLU A 44 1.45 14.41 6.18
CA GLU A 44 0.82 15.73 5.98
C GLU A 44 1.80 16.90 6.08
N SER A 45 2.92 16.72 6.81
CA SER A 45 3.97 17.73 6.92
C SER A 45 4.95 17.76 5.74
N GLY A 46 4.91 16.77 4.84
CA GLY A 46 5.80 16.63 3.71
C GLY A 46 7.22 16.18 4.08
N LYS A 47 7.47 15.83 5.34
CA LYS A 47 8.83 15.60 5.87
C LYS A 47 9.19 14.13 6.00
N THR A 48 8.19 13.27 6.14
CA THR A 48 8.40 11.86 6.44
C THR A 48 7.77 11.01 5.36
N LEU A 49 8.58 10.16 4.72
CA LEU A 49 8.07 9.13 3.84
C LEU A 49 7.34 8.06 4.68
N LYS A 50 6.09 7.80 4.35
CA LYS A 50 5.24 6.78 4.96
C LYS A 50 4.84 5.76 3.91
N ALA A 51 4.60 4.54 4.38
CA ALA A 51 4.03 3.46 3.60
C ALA A 51 2.76 2.95 4.30
N SER A 52 1.70 2.76 3.54
CA SER A 52 0.46 2.12 3.99
C SER A 52 0.13 0.96 3.08
N THR A 53 -0.58 -0.02 3.62
CA THR A 53 -1.03 -1.16 2.86
C THR A 53 -2.44 -1.52 3.25
N ASN A 54 -3.17 -2.00 2.26
CA ASN A 54 -4.56 -2.39 2.38
C ASN A 54 -4.84 -3.51 1.39
N LYS A 55 -5.82 -4.33 1.70
CA LYS A 55 -6.32 -5.37 0.81
C LYS A 55 -7.80 -5.14 0.61
N LEU A 56 -8.22 -5.03 -0.64
CA LEU A 56 -9.64 -5.03 -0.98
C LEU A 56 -10.07 -6.48 -1.11
N GLU A 57 -10.88 -6.97 -0.18
CA GLU A 57 -11.59 -8.24 -0.36
C GLU A 57 -12.86 -7.97 -1.16
N CYS A 58 -13.08 -8.80 -2.19
CA CYS A 58 -14.29 -8.82 -3.01
C CYS A 58 -15.44 -9.50 -2.26
#